data_AF-A0A7Y4VKH2-F1
#
_entry.id   AF-A0A7Y4VKH2-F1
#
_cell.length_a   1.000
_cell.length_b   1.000
_cell.length_c   1.000
_cell.angle_alpha   90.00
_cell.angle_beta   90.00
_cell.angle_gamma   90.00
#
_symmetry.space_group_name_H-M   'P 1'
#
loop_
_entity.id
_entity.type
_entity.pdbx_description
1 polymer ?
#
loop_
_entity_poly.entity_id
_entity_poly.type
_entity_poly.pdbx_seq_one_letter_code
_entity_poly.pdbx_strand_id
1 'polypeptide(L)'
;MKKSPHIFWMLALCLFIIPHLNFGQSVGVGTNNPNPFAILDITAPNKNQGMLMPRLTTAERTALGTSISGSASPNASNSLLVYDTDLQTYFYWDSGVWSSLTGGTNA
;
A
#
# COMPACT_ATOMS: atom_id res chain seq x y z
N MET A 1 -8.28 7.76 53.57
CA MET A 1 -7.81 6.86 52.47
C MET A 1 -6.38 7.26 52.10
N LYS A 2 -5.36 6.51 52.55
CA LYS A 2 -3.95 6.82 52.25
C LYS A 2 -3.65 6.36 50.81
N LYS A 3 -3.58 7.28 49.85
CA LYS A 3 -3.29 6.96 48.44
C LYS A 3 -1.81 6.54 48.35
N SER A 4 -1.56 5.34 47.82
CA SER A 4 -0.20 4.80 47.69
C SER A 4 0.59 5.60 46.63
N PRO A 5 1.76 6.17 46.95
CA PRO A 5 2.51 7.02 46.02
C PRO A 5 3.09 6.23 44.83
N HIS A 6 3.24 4.91 44.97
CA HIS A 6 3.73 4.03 43.90
C HIS A 6 2.75 3.93 42.72
N ILE A 7 1.44 4.04 42.96
CA ILE A 7 0.43 4.00 41.90
C ILE A 7 0.56 5.20 40.95
N PHE A 8 0.93 6.37 41.50
CA PHE A 8 1.08 7.61 40.75
C PHE A 8 2.31 7.57 39.84
N TRP A 9 3.43 7.06 40.37
CA TRP A 9 4.65 6.84 39.59
C TRP A 9 4.47 5.78 38.50
N MET A 10 3.71 4.71 38.79
CA MET A 10 3.40 3.68 37.80
C MET A 10 2.50 4.22 36.67
N LEU A 11 1.52 5.07 36.98
CA LEU A 11 0.66 5.75 36.01
C LEU A 11 1.44 6.76 35.15
N ALA A 12 2.34 7.54 35.76
CA ALA A 12 3.19 8.50 35.05
C ALA A 12 4.17 7.80 34.08
N LEU A 13 4.73 6.66 34.49
CA LEU A 13 5.58 5.83 33.65
C LEU A 13 4.80 5.23 32.47
N CYS A 14 3.58 4.72 32.70
CA CYS A 14 2.75 4.15 31.64
C CYS A 14 2.35 5.21 30.60
N LEU A 15 2.00 6.44 31.03
CA LEU A 15 1.68 7.56 30.12
C LEU A 15 2.86 8.03 29.27
N PHE A 16 4.10 7.81 29.69
CA PHE A 16 5.30 8.19 28.94
C PHE A 16 5.66 7.18 27.82
N ILE A 17 5.24 5.92 27.96
CA ILE A 17 5.64 4.82 27.05
C ILE A 17 4.62 4.63 25.90
N ILE A 18 3.34 4.95 26.11
CA ILE A 18 2.26 4.77 25.11
C ILE A 18 2.45 5.55 23.79
N PRO A 19 2.96 6.80 23.74
CA PRO A 19 3.12 7.53 22.48
C PRO A 19 4.29 7.03 21.61
N HIS A 20 5.03 6.00 22.01
CA HIS A 20 6.12 5.39 21.21
C HIS A 20 5.70 4.10 20.51
N LEU A 21 4.44 3.71 20.65
CA LEU A 21 3.86 2.53 19.99
C LEU A 21 3.45 2.88 18.55
N ASN A 22 4.42 3.21 17.69
CA ASN A 22 4.21 3.25 16.25
C ASN A 22 4.13 1.80 15.72
N PHE A 23 2.94 1.21 15.75
CA PHE A 23 2.69 -0.01 14.99
C PHE A 23 2.31 0.35 13.56
N GLY A 24 3.32 0.73 12.76
CA GLY A 24 3.25 0.52 11.32
C GLY A 24 3.27 -0.98 11.07
N GLN A 25 2.14 -1.65 11.29
CA GLN A 25 2.05 -3.09 11.09
C GLN A 25 1.89 -3.37 9.60
N SER A 26 2.74 -4.25 9.08
CA SER A 26 2.52 -4.88 7.78
C SER A 26 1.12 -5.51 7.76
N VAL A 27 0.36 -5.21 6.72
CA VAL A 27 -0.98 -5.77 6.53
C VAL A 27 -0.82 -7.14 5.89
N GLY A 28 -1.08 -8.20 6.65
CA GLY A 28 -1.26 -9.55 6.12
C GLY A 28 -2.71 -9.78 5.73
N VAL A 29 -2.98 -10.15 4.48
CA VAL A 29 -4.29 -10.61 4.01
C VAL A 29 -4.18 -12.10 3.69
N GLY A 30 -4.90 -12.93 4.45
CA GLY A 30 -4.85 -14.39 4.30
C GLY A 30 -3.57 -15.05 4.84
N THR A 31 -2.75 -14.32 5.60
CA THR A 31 -1.59 -14.86 6.33
C THR A 31 -1.51 -14.24 7.73
N ASN A 32 -1.12 -15.07 8.72
CA ASN A 32 -0.85 -14.61 10.09
C ASN A 32 0.63 -14.26 10.31
N ASN A 33 1.49 -14.54 9.32
CA ASN A 33 2.91 -14.27 9.36
C ASN A 33 3.32 -13.58 8.05
N PRO A 34 2.95 -12.29 7.87
CA PRO A 34 3.32 -11.54 6.68
C PRO A 34 4.85 -11.44 6.56
N ASN A 35 5.34 -11.38 5.33
CA ASN A 35 6.75 -11.17 5.06
C ASN A 35 7.24 -9.87 5.74
N PRO A 36 8.31 -9.91 6.56
CA PRO A 36 8.78 -8.73 7.30
C PRO A 36 9.30 -7.61 6.39
N PHE A 37 9.55 -7.88 5.11
CA PHE A 37 9.96 -6.89 4.12
C PHE A 37 8.80 -6.33 3.29
N ALA A 38 7.55 -6.73 3.56
CA ALA A 38 6.36 -6.26 2.86
C ALA A 38 5.49 -5.40 3.78
N ILE A 39 5.03 -4.24 3.29
CA ILE A 39 3.99 -3.44 3.96
C ILE A 39 2.60 -4.07 3.76
N LEU A 40 2.39 -4.74 2.63
CA LEU A 40 1.18 -5.50 2.31
C LEU A 40 1.59 -6.87 1.77
N ASP A 41 1.20 -7.95 2.45
CA ASP A 41 1.41 -9.34 2.02
C ASP A 41 0.04 -10.01 1.84
N ILE A 42 -0.23 -10.49 0.63
CA ILE A 42 -1.51 -11.11 0.27
C ILE A 42 -1.24 -12.56 -0.11
N THR A 43 -1.81 -13.46 0.68
CA THR A 43 -1.79 -14.90 0.42
C THR A 43 -3.23 -15.38 0.21
N ALA A 44 -3.49 -16.14 -0.85
CA ALA A 44 -4.76 -16.83 -1.05
C ALA A 44 -4.69 -18.23 -0.42
N PRO A 45 -5.25 -18.49 0.78
CA PRO A 45 -4.99 -19.73 1.52
C PRO A 45 -5.42 -20.99 0.74
N ASN A 46 -6.52 -20.86 0.00
CA ASN A 46 -7.09 -21.92 -0.83
C ASN A 46 -6.69 -21.82 -2.31
N LYS A 47 -5.79 -20.90 -2.66
CA LYS A 47 -5.28 -20.69 -4.04
C LYS A 47 -6.38 -20.41 -5.09
N ASN A 48 -7.51 -19.84 -4.68
CA ASN A 48 -8.69 -19.61 -5.54
C ASN A 48 -9.13 -18.13 -5.58
N GLN A 49 -8.25 -17.21 -5.17
CA GLN A 49 -8.51 -15.77 -5.13
C GLN A 49 -7.34 -15.02 -5.75
N GLY A 50 -7.64 -13.85 -6.31
CA GLY A 50 -6.64 -12.89 -6.80
C GLY A 50 -6.96 -11.48 -6.28
N MET A 51 -6.14 -10.51 -6.69
CA MET A 51 -6.35 -9.09 -6.38
C MET A 51 -6.86 -8.35 -7.60
N LEU A 52 -7.92 -7.56 -7.43
CA LEU A 52 -8.38 -6.62 -8.44
C LEU A 52 -7.64 -5.29 -8.28
N MET A 53 -6.87 -4.92 -9.29
CA MET A 53 -6.31 -3.57 -9.41
C MET A 53 -7.40 -2.56 -9.81
N PRO A 54 -7.20 -1.26 -9.57
CA PRO A 54 -8.07 -0.23 -10.13
C PRO A 54 -8.21 -0.40 -11.65
N ARG A 55 -9.46 -0.47 -12.11
CA ARG A 55 -9.82 -0.62 -13.53
C ARG A 55 -10.20 0.74 -14.07
N LEU A 56 -9.49 1.20 -15.10
CA LEU A 56 -9.67 2.51 -15.72
C LEU A 56 -9.80 2.33 -17.23
N THR A 57 -10.59 3.17 -17.88
CA THR A 57 -10.51 3.37 -19.33
C THR A 57 -9.17 4.03 -19.70
N THR A 58 -8.79 4.00 -20.98
CA THR A 58 -7.58 4.68 -21.46
C THR A 58 -7.66 6.19 -21.20
N ALA A 59 -8.85 6.78 -21.33
CA ALA A 59 -9.08 8.20 -21.05
C ALA A 59 -8.85 8.52 -19.56
N GLU A 60 -9.42 7.72 -18.65
CA GLU A 60 -9.26 7.91 -17.20
C GLU A 60 -7.81 7.72 -16.75
N ARG A 61 -7.11 6.70 -17.26
CA ARG A 61 -5.68 6.49 -16.97
C ARG A 61 -4.83 7.68 -17.44
N THR A 62 -5.11 8.20 -18.63
CA THR A 62 -4.39 9.38 -19.18
C THR A 62 -4.65 10.62 -18.32
N ALA A 63 -5.90 10.86 -17.92
CA ALA A 63 -6.25 11.95 -17.01
C ALA A 63 -5.58 11.84 -15.64
N LEU A 64 -5.45 10.61 -15.11
CA LEU A 64 -4.69 10.33 -13.89
C LEU A 64 -3.20 10.68 -14.07
N GLY A 65 -2.60 10.33 -15.22
CA GLY A 65 -1.21 10.69 -15.53
C GLY A 65 -0.96 12.20 -15.55
N THR A 66 -1.90 12.98 -16.11
CA THR A 66 -1.85 14.45 -16.09
C THR A 66 -1.94 15.00 -14.66
N SER A 67 -2.85 14.45 -13.85
CA SER A 67 -3.00 14.85 -12.44
C SER A 67 -1.75 14.57 -11.62
N ILE A 68 -1.12 13.39 -11.82
CA ILE A 68 0.14 13.03 -11.18
C ILE A 68 1.26 13.99 -11.61
N SER A 69 1.38 14.25 -12.91
CA SER A 69 2.43 15.13 -13.46
C SER A 69 2.31 16.59 -12.98
N GLY A 70 1.10 17.04 -12.67
CA GLY A 70 0.83 18.35 -12.08
C GLY A 70 0.99 18.42 -10.55
N SER A 71 1.28 17.31 -9.88
CA SER A 71 1.50 17.24 -8.43
C SER A 71 2.82 17.91 -8.02
N ALA A 72 2.90 18.33 -6.75
CA ALA A 72 4.15 18.82 -6.16
C ALA A 72 5.25 17.74 -6.06
N SER A 73 4.88 16.45 -6.10
CA SER A 73 5.82 15.33 -6.07
C SER A 73 5.35 14.20 -7.00
N PRO A 74 5.54 14.34 -8.33
CA PRO A 74 5.09 13.34 -9.31
C PRO A 74 5.80 12.00 -9.14
N ASN A 75 7.05 12.00 -8.68
CA ASN A 75 7.85 10.79 -8.48
C ASN A 75 7.39 9.96 -7.27
N ALA A 76 6.64 10.54 -6.33
CA ALA A 76 6.04 9.78 -5.23
C ALA A 76 4.97 8.79 -5.70
N SER A 77 4.48 8.95 -6.94
CA SER A 77 3.53 8.06 -7.60
C SER A 77 4.19 6.95 -8.42
N ASN A 78 5.53 6.86 -8.44
CA ASN A 78 6.20 5.74 -9.10
C ASN A 78 5.75 4.42 -8.46
N SER A 79 5.61 3.38 -9.29
CA SER A 79 5.08 2.05 -8.92
C SER A 79 3.57 1.96 -8.69
N LEU A 80 2.78 2.99 -9.05
CA LEU A 80 1.33 2.80 -9.19
C LEU A 80 1.03 1.76 -10.27
N LEU A 81 -0.01 0.94 -10.07
CA LEU A 81 -0.42 -0.13 -10.98
C LEU A 81 -1.93 -0.07 -11.21
N VAL A 82 -2.34 -0.12 -12.49
CA VAL A 82 -3.74 -0.08 -12.92
C VAL A 82 -3.97 -1.07 -14.06
N TYR A 83 -5.23 -1.46 -14.26
CA TYR A 83 -5.66 -2.23 -15.43
C TYR A 83 -6.46 -1.32 -16.38
N ASP A 84 -6.00 -1.19 -17.62
CA ASP A 84 -6.69 -0.43 -18.67
C ASP A 84 -7.74 -1.34 -19.34
N THR A 85 -9.01 -0.97 -19.24
CA THR A 85 -10.12 -1.81 -19.72
C THR A 85 -10.33 -1.73 -21.23
N ASP A 86 -9.88 -0.65 -21.88
CA ASP A 86 -10.02 -0.49 -23.33
C ASP A 86 -8.91 -1.27 -24.06
N LEU A 87 -7.69 -1.22 -23.51
CA LEU A 87 -6.53 -1.94 -24.04
C LEU A 87 -6.35 -3.34 -23.44
N GLN A 88 -7.17 -3.69 -22.45
CA GLN A 88 -7.16 -4.98 -21.76
C GLN A 88 -5.80 -5.38 -21.19
N THR A 89 -5.02 -4.41 -20.71
CA THR A 89 -3.64 -4.62 -20.26
C THR A 89 -3.32 -3.84 -18.98
N TYR A 90 -2.34 -4.33 -18.23
CA TYR A 90 -1.86 -3.63 -17.05
C TYR A 90 -0.85 -2.53 -17.43
N PHE A 91 -0.90 -1.43 -16.67
CA PHE A 91 0.04 -0.32 -16.77
C PHE A 91 0.60 0.02 -15.40
N TYR A 92 1.89 0.35 -15.35
CA TYR A 92 2.53 0.93 -14.18
C TYR A 92 3.03 2.35 -14.47
N TRP A 93 3.02 3.19 -13.43
CA TRP A 93 3.56 4.54 -13.52
C TRP A 93 5.05 4.52 -13.19
N ASP A 94 5.86 5.02 -14.09
CA ASP A 94 7.29 5.18 -13.87
C ASP A 94 7.80 6.40 -14.64
N SER A 95 8.66 7.17 -14.00
CA SER A 95 9.41 8.27 -14.63
C SER A 95 8.52 9.25 -15.43
N GLY A 96 7.32 9.53 -14.93
CA GLY A 96 6.39 10.49 -15.54
C GLY A 96 5.53 9.95 -16.68
N VAL A 97 5.55 8.63 -16.94
CA VAL A 97 4.78 8.00 -18.00
C VAL A 97 4.11 6.71 -17.54
N TRP A 98 2.99 6.36 -18.18
CA TRP A 98 2.40 5.04 -18.05
C TRP A 98 3.08 4.06 -19.00
N SER A 99 3.70 3.03 -18.44
CA SER A 99 4.33 1.94 -19.18
C SER A 99 3.46 0.68 -19.10
N SER A 100 3.26 0.00 -20.23
CA SER A 100 2.50 -1.26 -20.23
C SER A 100 3.36 -2.41 -19.71
N LEU A 101 2.74 -3.33 -18.97
CA LEU A 101 3.38 -4.58 -18.51
C LEU A 101 3.48 -5.65 -19.60
N THR A 102 3.22 -5.32 -20.87
CA THR A 102 3.42 -6.23 -22.00
C THR A 102 4.90 -6.32 -22.35
N GLY A 103 5.61 -7.27 -21.72
CA GLY A 103 6.99 -7.62 -22.03
C GLY A 103 7.12 -9.12 -22.30
N GLY A 104 7.07 -9.50 -23.58
CA GLY A 104 7.37 -10.84 -24.07
C GLY A 104 6.14 -11.64 -24.51
N THR A 105 5.92 -11.73 -25.82
CA THR A 105 5.26 -12.88 -26.43
C THR A 105 5.95 -14.14 -25.94
N ASN A 106 5.29 -14.92 -25.08
CA ASN A 106 5.62 -16.33 -24.97
C ASN A 106 5.03 -16.99 -26.22
N ALA A 107 5.90 -17.21 -27.22
CA ALA A 107 5.65 -18.14 -28.30
C ALA A 107 5.44 -19.56 -27.75
#